data_AF-A0A6B3F9I6-F1
#
_entry.id   AF-A0A6B3F9I6-F1
#
_cell.length_a   1.000
_cell.length_b   1.000
_cell.length_c   1.000
_cell.angle_alpha   90.00
_cell.angle_beta   90.00
_cell.angle_gamma   90.00
#
_symmetry.space_group_name_H-M   'P 1'
#
loop_
_entity.id
_entity.type
_entity.pdbx_description
1 polymer ?
#
loop_
_entity_poly.entity_id
_entity_poly.type
_entity_poly.pdbx_seq_one_letter_code
_entity_poly.pdbx_strand_id
1 'polypeptide(L)'
;DNIEVAGGGQTLTVPAKDGATRLSLLGSAAEGDTHGTMTLTYTDGTTQQADLGLSDWTLGGGGDKPSYGNTVAVTSTYRDTLGGGKDPVNAYLFATAPVTLVGGKTLASVTLPKTAEGGILHVFAATTG
;
A
#
# COMPACT_ATOMS: atom_id res chain seq x y z
N ASP A 1 1.84 11.31 2.52
CA ASP A 1 0.81 11.42 3.58
C ASP A 1 0.70 10.05 4.24
N ASN A 2 0.31 9.91 5.51
CA ASN A 2 0.06 8.59 6.12
C ASN A 2 -1.44 8.34 6.13
N ILE A 3 -1.90 7.46 5.25
CA ILE A 3 -3.32 7.25 5.01
C ILE A 3 -3.69 5.89 5.60
N GLU A 4 -4.24 5.93 6.81
CA GLU A 4 -4.77 4.78 7.54
C GLU A 4 -6.19 4.45 7.08
N VAL A 5 -6.41 3.20 6.69
CA VAL A 5 -7.74 2.69 6.35
C VAL A 5 -8.41 2.13 7.60
N ALA A 6 -8.95 3.01 8.44
CA ALA A 6 -9.69 2.64 9.67
C ALA A 6 -11.18 3.03 9.64
N GLY A 7 -11.71 3.53 8.51
CA GLY A 7 -13.10 4.04 8.50
C GLY A 7 -13.73 4.43 7.16
N GLY A 8 -13.10 4.17 6.01
CA GLY A 8 -13.77 4.36 4.72
C GLY A 8 -12.82 4.61 3.55
N GLY A 9 -13.26 4.22 2.34
CA GLY A 9 -12.52 4.24 1.08
C GLY A 9 -12.03 5.62 0.66
N GLN A 10 -10.91 6.03 1.27
CA GLN A 10 -10.22 7.27 0.96
C GLN A 10 -9.76 7.25 -0.49
N THR A 11 -9.91 8.40 -1.14
CA THR A 11 -9.49 8.59 -2.53
C THR A 11 -8.19 9.36 -2.57
N LEU A 12 -7.19 8.76 -3.19
CA LEU A 12 -5.89 9.36 -3.48
C LEU A 12 -5.92 9.92 -4.90
N THR A 13 -5.74 11.22 -5.06
CA THR A 13 -5.43 11.76 -6.39
C THR A 13 -4.05 11.30 -6.81
N VAL A 14 -3.96 10.68 -7.99
CA VAL A 14 -2.70 10.19 -8.53
C VAL A 14 -2.44 10.94 -9.83
N PRO A 15 -1.52 11.91 -9.88
CA PRO A 15 -1.13 12.54 -11.13
C PRO A 15 -0.35 11.52 -11.95
N ALA A 16 -1.05 10.81 -12.84
CA ALA A 16 -0.44 9.80 -13.68
C ALA A 16 0.51 10.46 -14.69
N LYS A 17 1.68 9.84 -14.91
CA LYS A 17 2.58 10.24 -15.98
C LYS A 17 1.98 9.86 -17.33
N ASP A 18 2.21 10.67 -18.35
CA ASP A 18 1.81 10.33 -19.72
C ASP A 18 2.40 8.98 -20.14
N GLY A 19 1.53 8.09 -20.65
CA GLY A 19 1.93 6.75 -21.07
C GLY A 19 2.19 5.77 -19.93
N ALA A 20 1.88 6.10 -18.68
CA ALA A 20 1.98 5.16 -17.58
C ALA A 20 1.13 3.89 -17.82
N THR A 21 1.74 2.74 -17.55
CA THR A 21 1.10 1.42 -17.72
C THR A 21 0.95 0.69 -16.40
N ARG A 22 1.56 1.19 -15.32
CA ARG A 22 1.54 0.56 -14.01
C ARG A 22 1.31 1.57 -12.90
N LEU A 23 0.65 1.09 -11.84
CA LEU A 23 0.52 1.75 -10.54
C LEU A 23 1.30 0.95 -9.50
N SER A 24 1.98 1.62 -8.59
CA SER A 24 2.54 1.00 -7.38
C SER A 24 2.29 1.90 -6.18
N LEU A 25 2.04 1.28 -5.03
CA LEU A 25 1.81 1.97 -3.76
C LEU A 25 2.98 1.67 -2.82
N LEU A 26 3.32 2.66 -1.99
CA LEU A 26 4.24 2.51 -0.87
C LEU A 26 3.39 2.41 0.41
N GLY A 27 3.61 1.39 1.22
CA GLY A 27 2.80 1.13 2.40
C GLY A 27 3.35 0.05 3.31
N SER A 28 2.63 -0.24 4.38
CA SER A 28 2.83 -1.40 5.26
C SER A 28 1.53 -1.73 5.98
N ALA A 29 1.43 -2.93 6.53
CA ALA A 29 0.35 -3.29 7.43
C ALA A 29 0.78 -3.22 8.89
N ALA A 30 -0.15 -3.01 9.82
CA ALA A 30 0.05 -3.17 11.25
C ALA A 30 -0.88 -4.25 11.81
N GLU A 31 -0.48 -4.92 12.89
CA GLU A 31 -1.26 -6.03 13.49
C GLU A 31 -1.50 -7.21 12.53
N GLY A 32 -0.53 -7.48 11.65
CA GLY A 32 -0.56 -8.58 10.69
C GLY A 32 -0.68 -8.12 9.23
N ASP A 33 -0.48 -9.07 8.31
CA ASP A 33 -0.67 -8.86 6.88
C ASP A 33 -2.11 -8.41 6.58
N THR A 34 -2.28 -7.54 5.59
CA THR A 34 -3.60 -6.98 5.24
C THR A 34 -3.83 -6.99 3.74
N HIS A 35 -5.08 -7.18 3.31
CA HIS A 35 -5.45 -7.09 1.91
C HIS A 35 -6.89 -6.63 1.69
N GLY A 36 -7.17 -6.11 0.50
CA GLY A 36 -8.51 -5.74 0.06
C GLY A 36 -8.50 -5.27 -1.40
N THR A 37 -9.69 -4.92 -1.91
CA THR A 37 -9.84 -4.46 -3.29
C THR A 37 -9.95 -2.94 -3.34
N MET A 38 -9.09 -2.31 -4.14
CA MET A 38 -9.12 -0.88 -4.43
C MET A 38 -9.79 -0.62 -5.80
N THR A 39 -10.36 0.57 -5.94
CA THR A 39 -10.94 1.05 -7.21
C THR A 39 -10.04 2.09 -7.84
N LEU A 40 -9.59 1.83 -9.06
CA LEU A 40 -8.87 2.77 -9.92
C LEU A 40 -9.88 3.54 -10.76
N THR A 41 -9.85 4.86 -10.72
CA THR A 41 -10.69 5.72 -11.55
C THR A 41 -9.85 6.42 -12.60
N TYR A 42 -10.25 6.30 -13.86
CA TYR A 42 -9.60 6.93 -15.00
C TYR A 42 -10.19 8.31 -15.30
N THR A 43 -9.45 9.14 -16.03
CA THR A 43 -9.89 10.50 -16.42
C THR A 43 -11.16 10.51 -17.28
N ASP A 44 -11.47 9.40 -17.96
CA ASP A 44 -12.71 9.22 -18.74
C ASP A 44 -13.92 8.78 -17.89
N GLY A 45 -13.74 8.66 -16.56
CA GLY A 45 -14.78 8.25 -15.61
C GLY A 45 -14.97 6.74 -15.49
N THR A 46 -14.30 5.92 -16.32
CA THR A 46 -14.34 4.47 -16.16
C THR A 46 -13.50 4.01 -14.98
N THR A 47 -13.76 2.79 -14.50
CA THR A 47 -13.06 2.23 -13.35
C THR A 47 -12.49 0.85 -13.60
N GLN A 48 -11.47 0.49 -12.83
CA GLN A 48 -10.88 -0.84 -12.75
C GLN A 48 -10.76 -1.25 -11.27
N GLN A 49 -11.10 -2.49 -10.94
CA GLN A 49 -10.79 -3.05 -9.63
C GLN A 49 -9.38 -3.67 -9.64
N ALA A 50 -8.67 -3.55 -8.52
CA ALA A 50 -7.36 -4.16 -8.33
C ALA A 50 -7.16 -4.59 -6.88
N ASP A 51 -6.41 -5.67 -6.69
CA ASP A 51 -6.05 -6.12 -5.34
C ASP A 51 -4.92 -5.25 -4.78
N LEU A 52 -5.03 -4.96 -3.49
CA LEU A 52 -4.02 -4.30 -2.68
C LEU A 52 -3.72 -5.21 -1.49
N GLY A 53 -2.47 -5.67 -1.39
CA GLY A 53 -1.98 -6.44 -0.26
C GLY A 53 -0.67 -5.87 0.26
N LEU A 54 -0.56 -5.72 1.57
CA LEU A 54 0.63 -5.24 2.26
C LEU A 54 1.00 -6.17 3.42
N SER A 55 2.29 -6.44 3.55
CA SER A 55 2.84 -7.27 4.63
C SER A 55 2.90 -6.49 5.94
N ASP A 56 2.85 -7.20 7.07
CA ASP A 56 3.10 -6.62 8.39
C ASP A 56 4.46 -5.91 8.41
N TRP A 57 4.46 -4.69 8.94
CA TRP A 57 5.64 -3.82 9.00
C TRP A 57 6.80 -4.40 9.81
N THR A 58 6.57 -5.42 10.64
CA THR A 58 7.62 -6.17 11.34
C THR A 58 7.80 -7.59 10.85
N LEU A 59 7.04 -8.03 9.83
CA LEU A 59 6.99 -9.41 9.35
C LEU A 59 6.77 -10.40 10.51
N GLY A 60 5.72 -10.15 11.31
CA GLY A 60 5.38 -11.01 12.45
C GLY A 60 6.45 -11.02 13.54
N GLY A 61 7.11 -9.87 13.78
CA GLY A 61 8.25 -9.79 14.70
C GLY A 61 9.56 -10.36 14.15
N GLY A 62 9.69 -10.45 12.82
CA GLY A 62 10.87 -10.93 12.10
C GLY A 62 10.83 -12.41 11.74
N GLY A 63 9.70 -13.11 11.97
CA GLY A 63 9.53 -14.52 11.65
C GLY A 63 9.11 -14.79 10.20
N ASP A 64 8.47 -13.83 9.56
CA ASP A 64 7.85 -14.00 8.25
C ASP A 64 8.66 -13.39 7.11
N LYS A 65 8.25 -13.68 5.88
CA LYS A 65 8.78 -13.07 4.65
C LYS A 65 7.72 -12.15 4.04
N PRO A 66 8.11 -11.16 3.21
CA PRO A 66 7.15 -10.32 2.53
C PRO A 66 6.13 -11.14 1.70
N SER A 67 4.85 -10.80 1.87
CA SER A 67 3.69 -11.37 1.19
C SER A 67 3.31 -10.55 -0.05
N TYR A 68 2.35 -11.04 -0.85
CA TYR A 68 1.71 -10.31 -1.97
C TYR A 68 2.67 -9.75 -3.04
N GLY A 69 3.86 -10.34 -3.18
CA GLY A 69 4.91 -9.83 -4.08
C GLY A 69 5.46 -8.46 -3.66
N ASN A 70 5.29 -8.07 -2.40
CA ASN A 70 5.85 -6.86 -1.84
C ASN A 70 7.38 -6.84 -1.93
N THR A 71 7.95 -5.69 -2.28
CA THR A 71 9.39 -5.46 -2.26
C THR A 71 9.74 -4.51 -1.13
N VAL A 72 10.79 -4.81 -0.36
CA VAL A 72 11.26 -3.93 0.71
C VAL A 72 11.81 -2.64 0.07
N ALA A 73 11.18 -1.51 0.41
CA ALA A 73 11.59 -0.18 -0.05
C ALA A 73 12.47 0.52 0.99
N VAL A 74 12.16 0.36 2.28
CA VAL A 74 12.90 0.94 3.40
C VAL A 74 12.96 -0.07 4.54
N THR A 75 14.08 -0.10 5.25
CA THR A 75 14.27 -0.87 6.49
C THR A 75 14.80 0.04 7.59
N SER A 76 14.19 -0.04 8.77
CA SER A 76 14.76 0.40 10.04
C SER A 76 15.19 -0.82 10.85
N THR A 77 16.27 -0.71 11.62
CA THR A 77 16.80 -1.81 12.45
C THR A 77 16.11 -1.95 13.80
N TYR A 78 15.15 -1.09 14.10
CA TYR A 78 14.37 -1.12 15.33
C TYR A 78 13.00 -0.45 15.13
N ARG A 79 12.09 -0.73 16.06
CA ARG A 79 10.90 0.10 16.31
C ARG A 79 10.95 0.76 17.68
N ASP A 80 10.38 1.95 17.77
CA ASP A 80 10.24 2.65 19.04
C ASP A 80 9.14 2.00 19.88
N THR A 81 9.37 1.92 21.20
CA THR A 81 8.37 1.47 22.17
C THR A 81 7.87 2.64 23.00
N LEU A 82 6.67 2.50 23.55
CA LEU A 82 6.11 3.49 24.47
C LEU A 82 7.08 3.73 25.64
N GLY A 83 7.36 5.00 25.93
CA GLY A 83 8.33 5.38 26.98
C GLY A 83 9.77 5.59 26.49
N GLY A 84 10.01 5.60 25.18
CA GLY A 84 11.31 5.99 24.59
C GLY A 84 12.32 4.85 24.51
N GLY A 85 11.87 3.60 24.69
CA GLY A 85 12.68 2.42 24.46
C GLY A 85 12.74 2.04 22.98
N LYS A 86 13.54 1.03 22.67
CA LYS A 86 13.65 0.43 21.35
C LYS A 86 13.49 -1.07 21.45
N ASP A 87 12.74 -1.63 20.52
CA ASP A 87 12.66 -3.06 20.25
C ASP A 87 13.50 -3.34 18.99
N PRO A 88 14.55 -4.18 19.06
CA PRO A 88 15.49 -4.43 17.96
C PRO A 88 14.91 -5.34 16.86
N VAL A 89 13.61 -5.27 16.64
CA VAL A 89 12.92 -5.88 15.51
C VAL A 89 13.01 -4.93 14.32
N ASN A 90 13.42 -5.45 13.17
CA ASN A 90 13.41 -4.68 11.94
C ASN A 90 11.99 -4.23 11.59
N ALA A 91 11.87 -2.99 11.14
CA ALA A 91 10.65 -2.39 10.64
C ALA A 91 10.78 -2.04 9.16
N TYR A 92 9.74 -2.25 8.37
CA TYR A 92 9.79 -2.19 6.91
C TYR A 92 8.70 -1.30 6.31
N LEU A 93 9.05 -0.62 5.22
CA LEU A 93 8.08 -0.11 4.24
C LEU A 93 8.20 -0.93 2.95
N PHE A 94 7.06 -1.22 2.33
CA PHE A 94 6.98 -2.04 1.15
C PHE A 94 6.45 -1.26 -0.05
N ALA A 95 7.05 -1.50 -1.21
CA ALA A 95 6.39 -1.24 -2.50
C ALA A 95 5.52 -2.44 -2.85
N THR A 96 4.28 -2.20 -3.29
CA THR A 96 3.38 -3.26 -3.77
C THR A 96 3.90 -3.87 -5.07
N ALA A 97 3.45 -5.08 -5.39
CA ALA A 97 3.53 -5.54 -6.78
C ALA A 97 2.82 -4.51 -7.69
N PRO A 98 3.36 -4.19 -8.87
CA PRO A 98 2.74 -3.21 -9.75
C PRO A 98 1.41 -3.70 -10.31
N VAL A 99 0.38 -2.86 -10.23
CA VAL A 99 -0.92 -3.10 -10.87
C VAL A 99 -0.88 -2.60 -12.30
N THR A 100 -1.21 -3.44 -13.26
CA THR A 100 -1.31 -3.07 -14.67
C THR A 100 -2.55 -2.18 -14.89
N LEU A 101 -2.34 -1.02 -15.52
CA LEU A 101 -3.39 -0.10 -15.93
C LEU A 101 -3.98 -0.50 -17.29
N VAL A 102 -5.23 -0.15 -17.53
CA VAL A 102 -5.86 -0.34 -18.84
C VAL A 102 -5.16 0.53 -19.88
N GLY A 103 -4.70 -0.10 -20.97
CA GLY A 103 -4.01 0.59 -22.05
C GLY A 103 -4.85 1.70 -22.68
N GLY A 104 -4.20 2.82 -22.98
CA GLY A 104 -4.85 4.01 -23.56
C GLY A 104 -5.66 4.85 -22.57
N LYS A 105 -5.71 4.47 -21.29
CA LYS A 105 -6.37 5.26 -20.24
C LYS A 105 -5.35 5.94 -19.33
N THR A 106 -5.75 7.08 -18.77
CA THR A 106 -4.94 7.85 -17.81
C THR A 106 -5.57 7.72 -16.43
N LEU A 107 -4.82 7.20 -15.46
CA LEU A 107 -5.29 7.08 -14.08
C LEU A 107 -5.48 8.47 -13.47
N ALA A 108 -6.61 8.71 -12.81
CA ALA A 108 -6.91 9.96 -12.13
C ALA A 108 -6.83 9.81 -10.60
N SER A 109 -7.36 8.70 -10.08
CA SER A 109 -7.37 8.46 -8.63
C SER A 109 -7.43 6.99 -8.27
N VAL A 110 -7.06 6.70 -7.02
CA VAL A 110 -7.18 5.39 -6.39
C VAL A 110 -8.06 5.53 -5.16
N THR A 111 -9.18 4.83 -5.14
CA THR A 111 -10.01 4.69 -3.94
C THR A 111 -9.60 3.42 -3.20
N LEU A 112 -9.08 3.58 -1.99
CA LEU A 112 -8.65 2.48 -1.13
C LEU A 112 -9.84 1.61 -0.68
N PRO A 113 -9.60 0.35 -0.26
CA PRO A 113 -10.67 -0.51 0.24
C PRO A 113 -11.42 0.16 1.40
N LYS A 114 -12.75 -0.02 1.45
CA LYS A 114 -13.53 0.46 2.60
C LYS A 114 -13.22 -0.33 3.87
N THR A 115 -12.90 -1.61 3.68
CA THR A 115 -12.50 -2.57 4.69
C THR A 115 -11.36 -3.38 4.11
N ALA A 116 -10.38 -3.72 4.95
CA ALA A 116 -9.32 -4.66 4.62
C ALA A 116 -9.44 -5.88 5.55
N GLU A 117 -9.02 -7.04 5.07
CA GLU A 117 -8.98 -8.28 5.83
C GLU A 117 -7.58 -8.52 6.38
N GLY A 118 -7.50 -8.97 7.64
CA GLY A 118 -6.25 -9.17 8.36
C GLY A 118 -5.91 -7.97 9.24
N GLY A 119 -4.71 -7.41 9.07
CA GLY A 119 -4.24 -6.24 9.79
C GLY A 119 -4.77 -4.91 9.27
N ILE A 120 -4.16 -3.82 9.74
CA ILE A 120 -4.50 -2.43 9.44
C ILE A 120 -3.66 -1.95 8.25
N LEU A 121 -4.32 -1.46 7.20
CA LEU A 121 -3.69 -0.99 5.97
C LEU A 121 -3.24 0.48 6.08
N HIS A 122 -1.95 0.72 5.84
CA HIS A 122 -1.38 2.06 5.72
C HIS A 122 -0.75 2.28 4.34
N VAL A 123 -1.16 3.35 3.66
CA VAL A 123 -0.59 3.79 2.39
C VAL A 123 0.09 5.15 2.59
N PHE A 124 1.35 5.25 2.18
CA PHE A 124 2.18 6.45 2.34
C PHE A 124 2.33 7.27 1.05
N ALA A 125 2.32 6.58 -0.09
CA ALA A 125 2.44 7.19 -1.41
C ALA A 125 1.89 6.27 -2.51
N ALA A 126 1.57 6.86 -3.65
CA ALA A 126 1.23 6.15 -4.89
C ALA A 126 2.02 6.77 -6.05
N THR A 127 2.47 5.94 -6.98
CA THR A 127 3.20 6.38 -8.17
C THR A 127 2.82 5.58 -9.40
N THR A 128 3.03 6.19 -10.57
CA THR A 128 2.80 5.57 -11.86
C THR A 128 4.10 5.50 -12.68
N GLY A 129 4.19 4.46 -13.51
CA GLY A 129 5.35 4.19 -14.37
C GLY A 129 5.00 3.38 -15.60
#